data_AF-A0A7D7Z5Q9-F1
#
_entry.id   AF-A0A7D7Z5Q9-F1
#
_cell.length_a   1.000
_cell.length_b   1.000
_cell.length_c   1.000
_cell.angle_alpha   90.00
_cell.angle_beta   90.00
_cell.angle_gamma   90.00
#
_symmetry.space_group_name_H-M   'P 1'
#
loop_
_entity.id
_entity.type
_entity.pdbx_description
1 polymer ?
#
loop_
_entity_poly.entity_id
_entity_poly.type
_entity_poly.pdbx_seq_one_letter_code
_entity_poly.pdbx_strand_id
1 'polypeptide(L)'
;MQMISINYILECMPKEKNYFDDIWKECLNENKKRFVRTKLKEILKKMEVLGYVKKYGRKNDVFYEKNYHKSFEDHAGFINNLMFTYESKINAALRNMESRKIFLDVSKDLTSYKFSKYTKTDYESMLEGMQSMFELASSIALTKEESHDDKLKRELKKGFAQISQFMEEVNEKMLSERKTVERILLQKDFSSKIPKAGYLKA
;
A
#
# COMPACT_ATOMS: atom_id res chain seq x y z
N MET A 1 -7.09 11.46 -2.30
CA MET A 1 -6.33 10.35 -2.91
C MET A 1 -7.24 9.61 -3.88
N GLN A 2 -6.72 9.21 -5.03
CA GLN A 2 -7.52 8.49 -6.03
C GLN A 2 -7.29 6.99 -5.83
N MET A 3 -8.37 6.21 -5.74
CA MET A 3 -8.27 4.74 -5.76
C MET A 3 -8.23 4.26 -7.20
N ILE A 4 -7.37 3.30 -7.50
CA ILE A 4 -7.19 2.76 -8.85
C ILE A 4 -7.17 1.23 -8.73
N SER A 5 -8.02 0.56 -9.51
CA SER A 5 -8.11 -0.91 -9.52
C SER A 5 -6.87 -1.53 -10.17
N ILE A 6 -6.32 -2.57 -9.54
CA ILE A 6 -5.18 -3.33 -10.06
C ILE A 6 -5.56 -4.00 -11.38
N ASN A 7 -6.71 -4.70 -11.41
CA ASN A 7 -7.21 -5.37 -12.59
C ASN A 7 -7.43 -4.43 -13.76
N TYR A 8 -8.01 -3.26 -13.50
CA TYR A 8 -8.24 -2.28 -14.54
C TYR A 8 -6.93 -1.86 -15.23
N ILE A 9 -5.87 -1.61 -14.45
CA ILE A 9 -4.56 -1.29 -15.03
C ILE A 9 -3.98 -2.48 -15.81
N LEU A 10 -4.14 -3.71 -15.31
CA LEU A 10 -3.72 -4.92 -16.04
C LEU A 10 -4.50 -5.12 -17.35
N GLU A 11 -5.79 -4.84 -17.38
CA GLU A 11 -6.62 -4.89 -18.59
C GLU A 11 -6.16 -3.86 -19.64
N CYS A 12 -5.74 -2.67 -19.20
CA CYS A 12 -5.11 -1.65 -20.05
C CYS A 12 -3.70 -2.02 -20.56
N MET A 13 -3.19 -3.20 -20.22
CA MET A 13 -1.88 -3.70 -20.67
C MET A 13 -2.04 -4.93 -21.58
N PRO A 14 -2.60 -4.79 -22.79
CA PRO A 14 -2.89 -5.93 -23.65
C PRO A 14 -1.63 -6.48 -24.36
N LYS A 15 -0.57 -5.68 -24.48
CA LYS A 15 0.66 -6.05 -25.18
C LYS A 15 1.57 -6.86 -24.26
N GLU A 16 2.53 -7.58 -24.83
CA GLU A 16 3.63 -8.16 -24.05
C GLU A 16 4.47 -7.05 -23.41
N LYS A 17 4.88 -6.06 -24.22
CA LYS A 17 5.59 -4.86 -23.78
C LYS A 17 4.65 -3.65 -23.81
N ASN A 18 4.32 -3.13 -22.63
CA ASN A 18 3.42 -1.99 -22.47
C ASN A 18 4.22 -0.75 -22.08
N TYR A 19 4.41 0.17 -23.03
CA TYR A 19 5.11 1.43 -22.76
C TYR A 19 4.26 2.35 -21.89
N PHE A 20 4.91 3.12 -21.01
CA PHE A 20 4.21 4.04 -20.11
C PHE A 20 3.25 4.99 -20.84
N ASP A 21 3.66 5.49 -21.99
CA ASP A 21 2.86 6.46 -22.77
C ASP A 21 1.64 5.82 -23.42
N ASP A 22 1.71 4.54 -23.76
CA ASP A 22 0.57 3.77 -24.28
C ASP A 22 -0.44 3.52 -23.14
N ILE A 23 0.05 3.00 -22.00
CA ILE A 23 -0.77 2.79 -20.81
C ILE A 23 -1.46 4.10 -20.40
N TRP A 24 -0.74 5.22 -20.41
CA TRP A 24 -1.31 6.52 -20.03
C TRP A 24 -2.37 7.05 -21.01
N LYS A 25 -2.28 6.70 -22.29
CA LYS A 25 -3.26 7.09 -23.31
C LYS A 25 -4.51 6.22 -23.26
N GLU A 26 -4.33 4.92 -23.10
CA GLU A 26 -5.39 3.91 -23.16
C GLU A 26 -6.15 3.77 -21.84
N CYS A 27 -5.44 3.91 -20.71
CA CYS A 27 -6.02 3.73 -19.39
C CYS A 27 -6.63 5.06 -18.88
N LEU A 28 -7.96 5.13 -18.90
CA LEU A 28 -8.74 6.31 -18.51
C LEU A 28 -9.35 6.10 -17.12
N ASN A 29 -9.55 7.18 -16.36
CA ASN A 29 -10.28 7.09 -15.11
C ASN A 29 -11.80 6.90 -15.36
N GLU A 30 -12.56 6.69 -14.28
CA GLU A 30 -14.02 6.51 -14.31
C GLU A 30 -14.77 7.62 -15.09
N ASN A 31 -14.19 8.82 -15.16
CA ASN A 31 -14.75 9.97 -15.88
C ASN A 31 -14.27 10.06 -17.35
N LYS A 32 -13.69 8.99 -17.90
CA LYS A 32 -13.07 8.93 -19.24
C LYS A 32 -11.95 9.97 -19.45
N LYS A 33 -11.30 10.42 -18.37
CA LYS A 33 -10.17 11.35 -18.42
C LYS A 33 -8.87 10.61 -18.15
N ARG A 34 -7.77 11.06 -18.75
CA ARG A 34 -6.44 10.50 -18.46
C ARG A 34 -6.07 10.68 -17.00
N PHE A 35 -5.41 9.69 -16.41
CA PHE A 35 -4.79 9.85 -15.10
C PHE A 35 -3.72 10.94 -15.15
N VAL A 36 -3.47 11.59 -14.02
CA VAL A 36 -2.27 12.43 -13.88
C VAL A 36 -1.04 11.50 -14.00
N ARG A 37 -0.08 11.86 -14.85
CA ARG A 37 1.08 10.98 -15.15
C ARG A 37 1.85 10.57 -13.89
N THR A 38 2.01 11.48 -12.93
CA THR A 38 2.69 11.18 -11.66
C THR A 38 1.96 10.12 -10.86
N LYS A 39 0.63 10.20 -10.76
CA LYS A 39 -0.21 9.21 -10.08
C LYS A 39 -0.14 7.84 -10.76
N LEU A 40 -0.22 7.80 -12.09
CA LEU A 40 -0.11 6.53 -12.82
C LEU A 40 1.27 5.89 -12.62
N LYS A 41 2.35 6.68 -12.63
CA LYS A 41 3.70 6.19 -12.31
C LYS A 41 3.78 5.62 -10.90
N GLU A 42 3.15 6.26 -9.93
CA GLU A 42 3.09 5.77 -8.56
C GLU A 42 2.36 4.43 -8.47
N ILE A 43 1.20 4.29 -9.13
CA ILE A 43 0.48 3.02 -9.20
C ILE A 43 1.33 1.92 -9.84
N LEU A 44 1.97 2.21 -10.98
CA LEU A 44 2.83 1.22 -11.65
C LEU A 44 4.01 0.78 -10.78
N LYS A 45 4.60 1.71 -10.01
CA LYS A 45 5.64 1.38 -9.04
C LYS A 45 5.10 0.48 -7.92
N LYS A 46 3.88 0.72 -7.45
CA LYS A 46 3.24 -0.14 -6.43
C LYS A 46 2.89 -1.52 -6.97
N MET A 47 2.37 -1.60 -8.19
CA MET A 47 2.11 -2.87 -8.87
C MET A 47 3.40 -3.65 -9.12
N GLU A 48 4.53 -2.97 -9.38
CA GLU A 48 5.85 -3.60 -9.48
C GLU A 48 6.29 -4.18 -8.13
N VAL A 49 6.15 -3.41 -7.04
CA VAL A 49 6.46 -3.87 -5.68
C VAL A 49 5.59 -5.06 -5.25
N LEU A 50 4.31 -5.06 -5.66
CA LEU A 50 3.36 -6.14 -5.40
C LEU A 50 3.47 -7.30 -6.40
N GLY A 51 4.43 -7.25 -7.34
CA GLY A 51 4.73 -8.38 -8.22
C GLY A 51 3.77 -8.58 -9.40
N TYR A 52 2.84 -7.65 -9.66
CA TYR A 52 1.90 -7.73 -10.79
C TYR A 52 2.52 -7.36 -12.13
N VAL A 53 3.54 -6.50 -12.11
CA VAL A 53 4.25 -6.06 -13.31
C VAL A 53 5.75 -6.05 -13.07
N LYS A 54 6.52 -6.20 -14.14
CA LYS A 54 7.97 -6.01 -14.11
C LYS A 54 8.33 -4.87 -15.05
N LYS A 55 9.09 -3.92 -14.52
CA LYS A 55 9.54 -2.74 -15.26
C LYS A 55 10.87 -3.02 -15.94
N TYR A 56 10.99 -2.57 -17.18
CA TYR A 56 12.21 -2.63 -17.97
C TYR A 56 12.57 -1.28 -18.58
N GLY A 57 13.80 -1.16 -19.04
CA GLY A 57 14.31 0.05 -19.69
C GLY A 57 14.65 1.20 -18.73
N ARG A 58 15.14 2.30 -19.29
CA ARG A 58 15.48 3.54 -18.57
C ARG A 58 14.95 4.75 -19.33
N LYS A 59 14.64 5.83 -18.59
CA LYS A 59 14.16 7.12 -19.14
C LYS A 59 12.91 6.98 -20.01
N ASN A 60 13.05 7.12 -21.34
CA ASN A 60 11.94 7.20 -22.28
C ASN A 60 11.54 5.83 -22.84
N ASP A 61 12.39 4.81 -22.73
CA ASP A 61 12.12 3.45 -23.21
C ASP A 61 11.61 2.54 -22.09
N VAL A 62 10.88 3.11 -21.13
CA VAL A 62 10.32 2.35 -20.02
C VAL A 62 9.07 1.61 -20.47
N PHE A 63 9.10 0.29 -20.35
CA PHE A 63 7.95 -0.58 -20.58
C PHE A 63 7.72 -1.53 -19.41
N TYR A 64 6.50 -2.04 -19.33
CA TYR A 64 6.02 -2.94 -18.30
C TYR A 64 5.51 -4.22 -18.95
N GLU A 65 5.91 -5.34 -18.37
CA GLU A 65 5.37 -6.67 -18.69
C GLU A 65 4.54 -7.15 -17.49
N LYS A 66 3.43 -7.83 -17.75
CA LYS A 66 2.69 -8.50 -16.67
C LYS A 66 3.56 -9.60 -16.09
N ASN A 67 3.60 -9.67 -14.77
CA ASN A 67 4.36 -10.70 -14.06
C ASN A 67 3.39 -11.68 -13.41
N TYR A 68 3.69 -12.97 -13.55
CA TYR A 68 2.91 -14.05 -12.98
C TYR A 68 3.83 -14.94 -12.16
N HIS A 69 3.39 -15.32 -10.96
CA HIS A 69 4.11 -16.29 -10.15
C HIS A 69 4.05 -17.67 -10.80
N LYS A 70 5.19 -18.36 -10.90
CA LYS A 70 5.31 -19.62 -11.63
C LYS A 70 4.79 -20.83 -10.84
N SER A 71 4.77 -20.72 -9.52
CA SER A 71 4.31 -21.76 -8.60
C SER A 71 3.58 -21.17 -7.40
N PHE A 72 2.88 -22.02 -6.66
CA PHE A 72 2.30 -21.68 -5.36
C PHE A 72 3.39 -21.24 -4.37
N GLU A 73 4.50 -21.97 -4.30
CA GLU A 73 5.62 -21.70 -3.40
C GLU A 73 6.24 -20.32 -3.69
N ASP A 74 6.39 -19.97 -4.97
CA ASP A 74 6.91 -18.65 -5.39
C ASP A 74 5.97 -17.53 -4.95
N HIS A 75 4.65 -17.71 -5.11
CA HIS A 75 3.66 -16.69 -4.76
C HIS A 75 3.56 -16.52 -3.24
N ALA A 76 3.42 -17.62 -2.50
CA ALA A 76 3.34 -17.58 -1.05
C ALA A 76 4.64 -17.03 -0.43
N GLY A 77 5.80 -17.45 -0.93
CA GLY A 77 7.10 -16.94 -0.50
C GLY A 77 7.26 -15.44 -0.75
N PHE A 78 6.82 -14.96 -1.92
CA PHE A 78 6.84 -13.54 -2.25
C PHE A 78 5.99 -12.70 -1.28
N ILE A 79 4.75 -13.13 -1.02
CA ILE A 79 3.83 -12.43 -0.11
C ILE A 79 4.39 -12.40 1.32
N ASN A 80 4.91 -13.53 1.81
CA ASN A 80 5.50 -13.62 3.14
C ASN A 80 6.70 -12.68 3.29
N ASN A 81 7.53 -12.56 2.24
CA ASN A 81 8.67 -11.65 2.25
C ASN A 81 8.23 -10.17 2.29
N LEU A 82 7.21 -9.79 1.53
CA LEU A 82 6.63 -8.43 1.60
C LEU A 82 6.06 -8.14 2.98
N MET A 83 5.28 -9.07 3.53
CA MET A 83 4.69 -8.96 4.87
C MET A 83 5.78 -8.73 5.92
N PHE A 84 6.79 -9.59 5.97
CA PHE A 84 7.93 -9.44 6.89
C PHE A 84 8.66 -8.10 6.73
N THR A 85 8.89 -7.67 5.49
CA THR A 85 9.54 -6.39 5.19
C THR A 85 8.74 -5.21 5.75
N TYR A 86 7.42 -5.21 5.54
CA TYR A 86 6.55 -4.14 6.02
C TYR A 86 6.37 -4.17 7.54
N GLU A 87 6.24 -5.35 8.15
CA GLU A 87 6.21 -5.50 9.61
C GLU A 87 7.48 -4.94 10.24
N SER A 88 8.65 -5.29 9.70
CA SER A 88 9.94 -4.79 10.17
C SER A 88 10.03 -3.26 10.08
N LYS A 89 9.61 -2.67 8.96
CA LYS A 89 9.59 -1.21 8.77
C LYS A 89 8.66 -0.52 9.77
N ILE A 90 7.46 -1.05 9.97
CA ILE A 90 6.47 -0.49 10.90
C ILE A 90 7.00 -0.60 12.34
N ASN A 91 7.51 -1.75 12.74
CA ASN A 91 8.06 -1.96 14.08
C ASN A 91 9.26 -1.05 14.36
N ALA A 92 10.16 -0.85 13.39
CA ALA A 92 11.28 0.07 13.53
C ALA A 92 10.80 1.51 13.73
N ALA A 93 9.81 1.95 12.95
CA ALA A 93 9.25 3.30 13.08
C ALA A 93 8.53 3.49 14.42
N LEU A 94 7.75 2.50 14.87
CA LEU A 94 7.07 2.53 16.17
C LEU A 94 8.06 2.67 17.33
N ARG A 95 9.13 1.88 17.36
CA ARG A 95 10.18 1.96 18.39
C ARG A 95 10.81 3.36 18.47
N ASN A 96 11.03 4.01 17.34
CA ASN A 96 11.57 5.37 17.30
C ASN A 96 10.59 6.43 17.82
N MET A 97 9.29 6.13 17.76
CA MET A 97 8.22 7.02 18.23
C MET A 97 7.80 6.79 19.68
N GLU A 98 7.89 5.57 20.22
CA GLU A 98 7.46 5.20 21.58
C GLU A 98 8.10 6.07 22.67
N SER A 99 9.32 6.56 22.47
CA SER A 99 10.03 7.42 23.43
C SER A 99 9.76 8.92 23.26
N ARG A 100 8.94 9.34 22.28
CA ARG A 100 8.83 10.74 21.87
C ARG A 100 7.38 11.23 21.92
N LYS A 101 7.18 12.45 22.41
CA LYS A 101 5.92 13.19 22.16
C LYS A 101 5.78 13.38 20.66
N ILE A 102 4.69 12.85 20.10
CA ILE A 102 4.46 12.85 18.65
C ILE A 102 3.98 14.22 18.17
N PHE A 103 3.11 14.85 18.96
CA PHE A 103 2.65 16.21 18.74
C PHE A 103 3.37 17.19 19.68
N LEU A 104 3.81 18.32 19.14
CA LEU A 104 4.36 19.46 19.88
C LEU A 104 3.26 20.40 20.39
N ASP A 105 2.18 20.52 19.62
CA ASP A 105 1.02 21.35 19.95
C ASP A 105 -0.24 20.68 19.38
N VAL A 106 -1.28 20.57 20.21
CA VAL A 106 -2.62 20.12 19.87
C VAL A 106 -3.56 21.19 20.45
N SER A 107 -3.76 22.27 19.70
CA SER A 107 -4.57 23.39 20.14
C SER A 107 -6.07 23.05 20.10
N LYS A 108 -6.92 23.96 20.61
CA LYS A 108 -8.38 23.82 20.55
C LYS A 108 -8.92 23.73 19.11
N ASP A 109 -8.14 24.15 18.12
CA ASP A 109 -8.41 23.90 16.72
C ASP A 109 -7.80 22.55 16.32
N LEU A 110 -8.67 21.57 16.04
CA LEU A 110 -8.33 20.21 15.64
C LEU A 110 -7.41 20.16 14.40
N THR A 111 -7.28 21.26 13.64
CA THR A 111 -6.51 21.32 12.40
C THR A 111 -5.07 21.85 12.56
N SER A 112 -4.68 22.36 13.73
CA SER A 112 -3.47 23.19 13.86
C SER A 112 -2.22 22.48 14.41
N TYR A 113 -2.19 21.15 14.46
CA TYR A 113 -1.13 20.41 15.16
C TYR A 113 0.22 20.41 14.42
N LYS A 114 1.30 20.27 15.18
CA LYS A 114 2.68 20.22 14.65
C LYS A 114 3.43 19.01 15.19
N PHE A 115 4.06 18.24 14.31
CA PHE A 115 5.04 17.23 14.69
C PHE A 115 6.40 17.88 14.96
N SER A 116 7.19 17.27 15.84
CA SER A 116 8.63 17.56 15.87
C SER A 116 9.27 17.10 14.57
N LYS A 117 10.34 17.76 14.11
CA LYS A 117 11.02 17.42 12.85
C LYS A 117 11.44 15.94 12.80
N TYR A 118 11.97 15.42 13.91
CA TYR A 118 12.42 14.03 14.00
C TYR A 118 11.25 13.05 14.05
N THR A 119 10.22 13.36 14.85
CA THR A 119 9.03 12.51 14.94
C THR A 119 8.23 12.48 13.64
N LYS A 120 8.26 13.57 12.85
CA LYS A 120 7.57 13.64 11.56
C LYS A 120 8.09 12.57 10.59
N THR A 121 9.41 12.42 10.48
CA THR A 121 10.01 11.43 9.58
C THR A 121 9.66 10.00 10.01
N ASP A 122 9.77 9.69 11.29
CA ASP A 122 9.42 8.36 11.82
C ASP A 122 7.92 8.06 11.64
N TYR A 123 7.06 9.07 11.84
CA TYR A 123 5.62 8.95 11.63
C TYR A 123 5.25 8.75 10.15
N GLU A 124 5.85 9.51 9.24
CA GLU A 124 5.67 9.33 7.79
C GLU A 124 6.15 7.95 7.33
N SER A 125 7.28 7.46 7.86
CA SER A 125 7.81 6.12 7.58
C SER A 125 6.86 5.01 8.05
N MET A 126 6.27 5.17 9.25
CA MET A 126 5.24 4.27 9.75
C MET A 126 4.00 4.29 8.85
N LEU A 127 3.48 5.48 8.52
CA LEU A 127 2.31 5.60 7.64
C LEU A 127 2.54 4.96 6.26
N GLU A 128 3.74 5.10 5.70
CA GLU A 128 4.12 4.45 4.45
C GLU A 128 4.18 2.93 4.61
N GLY A 129 4.77 2.43 5.69
CA GLY A 129 4.77 0.99 6.01
C GLY A 129 3.35 0.42 6.15
N MET A 130 2.49 1.09 6.92
CA MET A 130 1.08 0.71 7.09
C MET A 130 0.31 0.74 5.77
N GLN A 131 0.49 1.78 4.97
CA GLN A 131 -0.11 1.87 3.63
C GLN A 131 0.33 0.69 2.76
N SER A 132 1.61 0.34 2.79
CA SER A 132 2.16 -0.78 2.01
C SER A 132 1.58 -2.12 2.48
N MET A 133 1.42 -2.29 3.80
CA MET A 133 0.77 -3.45 4.40
C MET A 133 -0.69 -3.60 3.96
N PHE A 134 -1.44 -2.50 3.90
CA PHE A 134 -2.83 -2.54 3.43
C PHE A 134 -2.95 -2.73 1.92
N GLU A 135 -2.02 -2.20 1.14
CA GLU A 135 -1.95 -2.46 -0.30
C GLU A 135 -1.63 -3.95 -0.55
N LEU A 136 -0.78 -4.57 0.27
CA LEU A 136 -0.57 -6.02 0.27
C LEU A 136 -1.83 -6.79 0.66
N ALA A 137 -2.53 -6.40 1.72
CA ALA A 137 -3.79 -7.04 2.12
C ALA A 137 -4.87 -6.96 1.02
N SER A 138 -4.93 -5.81 0.34
CA SER A 138 -5.80 -5.58 -0.83
C SER A 138 -5.44 -6.50 -2.00
N SER A 139 -4.14 -6.66 -2.29
CA SER A 139 -3.64 -7.59 -3.30
C SER A 139 -3.93 -9.05 -2.95
N ILE A 140 -3.71 -9.46 -1.70
CA ILE A 140 -4.04 -10.81 -1.20
C ILE A 140 -5.54 -11.09 -1.37
N ALA A 141 -6.39 -10.13 -1.03
CA ALA A 141 -7.84 -10.27 -1.18
C ALA A 141 -8.25 -10.50 -2.64
N LEU A 142 -7.68 -9.72 -3.57
CA LEU A 142 -7.90 -9.87 -5.00
C LEU A 142 -7.45 -11.24 -5.51
N THR A 143 -6.19 -11.62 -5.24
CA THR A 143 -5.65 -12.92 -5.68
C THR A 143 -6.47 -14.10 -5.15
N LYS A 144 -6.96 -14.00 -3.91
CA LYS A 144 -7.82 -15.02 -3.32
C LYS A 144 -9.16 -15.16 -4.05
N GLU A 145 -9.73 -14.07 -4.56
CA GLU A 145 -10.96 -14.09 -5.35
C GLU A 145 -10.74 -14.68 -6.74
N GLU A 146 -9.61 -14.37 -7.38
CA GLU A 146 -9.33 -14.78 -8.76
C GLU A 146 -8.65 -16.14 -8.91
N SER A 147 -7.96 -16.63 -7.87
CA SER A 147 -7.25 -17.90 -7.94
C SER A 147 -8.22 -19.08 -8.08
N HIS A 148 -7.79 -20.12 -8.82
CA HIS A 148 -8.45 -21.43 -8.82
C HIS A 148 -7.72 -22.46 -7.93
N ASP A 149 -6.59 -22.09 -7.33
CA ASP A 149 -5.81 -22.93 -6.44
C ASP A 149 -6.29 -22.79 -4.98
N ASP A 150 -6.92 -23.84 -4.47
CA ASP A 150 -7.43 -23.90 -3.09
C ASP A 150 -6.34 -23.88 -2.02
N LYS A 151 -5.16 -24.44 -2.32
CA LYS A 151 -4.01 -24.41 -1.40
C LYS A 151 -3.52 -22.96 -1.26
N LEU A 152 -3.40 -22.25 -2.38
CA LEU A 152 -3.07 -20.83 -2.40
C LEU A 152 -4.09 -20.01 -1.60
N LYS A 153 -5.39 -20.19 -1.86
CA LYS A 153 -6.45 -19.48 -1.12
C LYS A 153 -6.36 -19.64 0.39
N ARG A 154 -6.05 -20.85 0.87
CA ARG A 154 -5.92 -21.12 2.32
C ARG A 154 -4.73 -20.39 2.92
N GLU A 155 -3.58 -20.38 2.26
CA GLU A 155 -2.42 -19.62 2.74
C GLU A 155 -2.65 -18.11 2.68
N LEU A 156 -3.23 -17.61 1.59
CA LEU A 156 -3.62 -16.20 1.49
C LEU A 156 -4.58 -15.76 2.60
N LYS A 157 -5.53 -16.63 2.99
CA LYS A 157 -6.42 -16.38 4.13
C LYS A 157 -5.66 -16.26 5.45
N LYS A 158 -4.64 -17.09 5.67
CA LYS A 158 -3.77 -16.99 6.86
C LYS A 158 -2.96 -15.70 6.85
N GLY A 159 -2.32 -15.37 5.73
CA GLY A 159 -1.56 -14.13 5.58
C GLY A 159 -2.43 -12.89 5.80
N PHE A 160 -3.64 -12.86 5.25
CA PHE A 160 -4.60 -11.78 5.50
C PHE A 160 -4.97 -11.63 6.99
N ALA A 161 -5.18 -12.75 7.69
CA ALA A 161 -5.48 -12.74 9.13
C ALA A 161 -4.29 -12.23 9.95
N GLN A 162 -3.07 -12.66 9.62
CA GLN A 162 -1.83 -12.18 10.26
C GLN A 162 -1.65 -10.68 10.07
N ILE A 163 -1.83 -10.17 8.85
CA ILE A 163 -1.78 -8.73 8.57
C ILE A 163 -2.83 -7.99 9.41
N SER A 164 -4.07 -8.50 9.47
CA SER A 164 -5.16 -7.87 10.21
C SER A 164 -4.82 -7.76 11.70
N GLN A 165 -4.37 -8.87 12.31
CA GLN A 165 -3.95 -8.89 13.71
C GLN A 165 -2.78 -7.94 13.97
N PHE A 166 -1.73 -7.99 13.14
CA PHE A 166 -0.58 -7.12 13.30
C PHE A 166 -0.97 -5.63 13.22
N MET A 167 -1.86 -5.28 12.28
CA MET A 167 -2.33 -3.91 12.12
C MET A 167 -3.22 -3.45 13.29
N GLU A 168 -3.99 -4.35 13.90
CA GLU A 168 -4.72 -4.07 15.15
C GLU A 168 -3.76 -3.78 16.30
N GLU A 169 -2.73 -4.61 16.50
CA GLU A 169 -1.70 -4.41 17.54
C GLU A 169 -0.94 -3.09 17.33
N VAL A 170 -0.58 -2.77 16.08
CA VAL A 170 0.05 -1.50 15.71
C VAL A 170 -0.87 -0.33 16.05
N ASN A 171 -2.16 -0.43 15.73
CA ASN A 171 -3.13 0.61 16.01
C ASN A 171 -3.34 0.80 17.53
N GLU A 172 -3.39 -0.29 18.31
CA GLU A 172 -3.46 -0.22 19.77
C GLU A 172 -2.25 0.48 20.37
N LYS A 173 -1.03 0.07 19.99
CA LYS A 173 0.22 0.72 20.42
C LYS A 173 0.29 2.18 20.01
N MET A 174 -0.23 2.51 18.82
CA MET A 174 -0.30 3.89 18.38
C MET A 174 -1.21 4.73 19.25
N LEU A 175 -2.33 4.17 19.72
CA LEU A 175 -3.39 4.93 20.39
C LEU A 175 -3.31 4.87 21.91
N SER A 176 -2.51 3.95 22.47
CA SER A 176 -2.28 3.84 23.90
C SER A 176 -1.74 5.15 24.47
N GLU A 177 -2.16 5.50 25.67
CA GLU A 177 -1.72 6.70 26.42
C GLU A 177 -2.05 8.07 25.78
N ARG A 178 -2.77 8.10 24.65
CA ARG A 178 -3.13 9.33 23.94
C ARG A 178 -4.49 9.87 24.32
N LYS A 179 -4.61 11.20 24.24
CA LYS A 179 -5.88 11.89 24.45
C LYS A 179 -6.82 11.65 23.27
N THR A 180 -8.14 11.75 23.51
CA THR A 180 -9.19 11.51 22.51
C THR A 180 -8.97 12.28 21.20
N VAL A 181 -8.56 13.55 21.28
CA VAL A 181 -8.29 14.38 20.09
C VAL A 181 -7.14 13.81 19.26
N GLU A 182 -6.04 13.43 19.88
CA GLU A 182 -4.88 12.84 19.20
C GLU A 182 -5.25 11.51 18.54
N ARG A 183 -6.06 10.70 19.23
CA ARG A 183 -6.55 9.42 18.69
C ARG A 183 -7.37 9.61 17.43
N ILE A 184 -8.32 10.54 17.42
CA ILE A 184 -9.17 10.84 16.25
C ILE A 184 -8.31 11.26 15.05
N LEU A 185 -7.30 12.10 15.28
CA LEU A 185 -6.44 12.60 14.21
C LEU A 185 -5.59 11.48 13.60
N LEU A 186 -4.94 10.68 14.45
CA LEU A 186 -4.15 9.54 14.00
C LEU A 186 -4.99 8.52 13.24
N GLN A 187 -6.21 8.25 13.72
CA GLN A 187 -7.15 7.36 13.05
C GLN A 187 -7.62 7.94 11.71
N LYS A 188 -7.87 9.24 11.61
CA LYS A 188 -8.24 9.88 10.35
C LYS A 188 -7.14 9.75 9.30
N ASP A 189 -5.89 10.06 9.69
CA ASP A 189 -4.74 9.91 8.80
C ASP A 189 -4.57 8.45 8.37
N PHE A 190 -4.72 7.52 9.30
CA PHE A 190 -4.66 6.08 9.05
C PHE A 190 -5.75 5.57 8.10
N SER A 191 -7.03 5.83 8.39
CA SER A 191 -8.16 5.39 7.57
C SER A 191 -8.08 5.98 6.15
N SER A 192 -7.49 7.16 6.00
CA SER A 192 -7.25 7.78 4.69
C SER A 192 -6.25 6.99 3.81
N LYS A 193 -5.51 6.02 4.37
CA LYS A 193 -4.52 5.18 3.67
C LYS A 193 -5.02 3.78 3.29
N ILE A 194 -6.11 3.31 3.88
CA ILE A 194 -6.65 1.97 3.62
C ILE A 194 -7.31 1.93 2.22
N PRO A 195 -6.77 1.17 1.25
CA PRO A 195 -7.42 0.98 -0.04
C PRO A 195 -8.63 0.03 0.08
N LYS A 196 -9.52 0.06 -0.91
CA LYS A 196 -10.50 -1.00 -1.11
C LYS A 196 -9.80 -2.28 -1.61
N ALA A 197 -10.38 -3.44 -1.35
CA ALA A 197 -9.85 -4.72 -1.85
C ALA A 197 -9.71 -4.72 -3.39
N GLY A 198 -8.54 -5.08 -3.90
CA GLY A 198 -8.18 -4.99 -5.32
C GLY A 198 -7.84 -3.59 -5.83
N TYR A 199 -7.74 -2.59 -4.95
CA TYR A 199 -7.37 -1.22 -5.31
C TYR A 199 -6.05 -0.81 -4.65
N LEU A 200 -5.42 0.18 -5.26
CA LEU A 200 -4.28 0.92 -4.76
C LEU A 200 -4.64 2.40 -4.60
N LYS A 201 -3.95 3.12 -3.71
CA LYS A 201 -4.14 4.56 -3.55
C LYS A 201 -3.01 5.35 -4.18
N ALA A 202 -3.34 6.35 -5.00
CA ALA A 202 -2.42 7.36 -5.55
C ALA A 202 -2.77 8.78 -5.09
#